data_AF-A0A7V5K366-F1
#
_entry.id   AF-A0A7V5K366-F1
#
_cell.length_a   1.000
_cell.length_b   1.000
_cell.length_c   1.000
_cell.angle_alpha   90.00
_cell.angle_beta   90.00
_cell.angle_gamma   90.00
#
_symmetry.space_group_name_H-M   'P 1'
#
loop_
_entity.id
_entity.type
_entity.pdbx_description
1 polymer ?
#
loop_
_entity_poly.entity_id
_entity_poly.type
_entity_poly.pdbx_seq_one_letter_code
_entity_poly.pdbx_strand_id
1 'polypeptide(L)' 'NNLGLAYGKLGRWQEAVEANKEALRLKPDFAEAWNNLGLAYFGLGNRSEALKAVQELRRYDPSEADKLFNIIMGR' A
#
# COMPACT_ATOMS: atom_id res chain seq x y z
N ASN A 1 -5.90 -1.52 9.92
CA ASN A 1 -4.49 -1.96 10.10
C ASN A 1 -4.24 -3.47 10.12
N ASN A 2 -5.16 -4.33 9.65
CA ASN A 2 -4.92 -5.79 9.61
C ASN A 2 -5.04 -6.41 8.20
N LEU A 3 -5.47 -5.67 7.17
CA LEU A 3 -5.68 -6.20 5.82
C LEU A 3 -4.37 -6.41 5.05
N GLY A 4 -3.45 -5.45 5.06
CA GLY A 4 -2.13 -5.62 4.44
C GLY A 4 -1.36 -6.82 5.00
N LEU A 5 -1.41 -7.06 6.32
CA LEU A 5 -0.81 -8.26 6.93
C LEU A 5 -1.58 -9.56 6.61
N ALA A 6 -2.91 -9.49 6.47
CA ALA A 6 -3.73 -10.65 6.14
C ALA A 6 -3.46 -11.17 4.71
N TYR A 7 -3.24 -10.29 3.73
CA TYR A 7 -2.84 -10.70 2.38
C TYR A 7 -1.46 -11.35 2.35
N GLY A 8 -0.56 -10.91 3.24
CA GLY A 8 0.77 -11.49 3.36
C GLY A 8 0.85 -12.89 3.87
N LYS A 9 -0.07 -13.30 4.73
CA LYS A 9 -0.10 -14.65 5.27
C LYS A 9 -0.56 -15.71 4.27
N LEU A 10 -1.14 -15.33 3.13
CA LEU A 10 -1.65 -16.25 2.12
C LEU A 10 -0.85 -16.24 0.81
N GLY A 11 0.20 -15.43 0.70
CA GLY A 11 0.94 -15.25 -0.57
C GLY A 11 0.14 -14.54 -1.66
N ARG A 12 -0.99 -13.91 -1.31
CA ARG A 12 -1.95 -13.30 -2.23
C ARG A 12 -1.66 -11.82 -2.49
N TRP A 13 -0.40 -11.44 -2.42
CA TRP A 13 0.03 -10.06 -2.60
C TRP A 13 -0.30 -9.53 -4.00
N GLN A 14 -0.19 -10.36 -5.04
CA GLN A 14 -0.60 -9.99 -6.40
C GLN A 14 -2.09 -9.64 -6.48
N GLU A 15 -2.94 -10.44 -5.85
CA GLU A 15 -4.39 -10.20 -5.84
C GLU A 15 -4.73 -8.95 -5.03
N ALA A 16 -4.00 -8.69 -3.95
CA ALA A 16 -4.12 -7.46 -3.19
C ALA A 16 -3.76 -6.23 -4.04
N VAL A 17 -2.70 -6.30 -4.85
CA VAL A 17 -2.33 -5.22 -5.77
C VAL A 17 -3.47 -4.92 -6.74
N GLU A 18 -4.02 -5.94 -7.40
CA GLU A 18 -5.09 -5.74 -8.39
C GLU A 18 -6.39 -5.23 -7.75
N ALA A 19 -6.78 -5.77 -6.58
CA ALA A 19 -7.95 -5.29 -5.86
C ALA A 19 -7.84 -3.81 -5.44
N ASN A 20 -6.67 -3.41 -4.92
CA ASN A 20 -6.46 -2.01 -4.52
C ASN A 20 -6.33 -1.08 -5.73
N LYS A 21 -5.75 -1.52 -6.85
CA LYS A 21 -5.73 -0.73 -8.10
C LYS A 21 -7.14 -0.48 -8.63
N GLU A 22 -8.01 -1.49 -8.59
CA GLU A 22 -9.41 -1.32 -9.00
C GLU A 22 -10.17 -0.39 -8.05
N ALA A 23 -9.94 -0.50 -6.74
CA ALA A 23 -10.49 0.44 -5.76
C ALA A 23 -10.05 1.89 -6.05
N LEU A 24 -8.79 2.10 -6.41
CA LEU A 24 -8.24 3.41 -6.78
C LEU A 24 -8.74 3.92 -8.13
N ARG A 25 -9.07 3.03 -9.07
CA ARG A 25 -9.72 3.39 -10.33
C ARG A 25 -11.11 3.97 -10.10
N LEU A 26 -11.85 3.42 -9.12
CA LEU A 26 -13.17 3.91 -8.73
C LEU A 26 -13.08 5.14 -7.82
N LYS A 27 -12.09 5.17 -6.92
CA LYS A 27 -11.90 6.22 -5.92
C LYS A 27 -10.41 6.56 -5.75
N PRO A 28 -9.86 7.51 -6.54
CA PRO A 28 -8.44 7.85 -6.50
C PRO A 28 -7.96 8.47 -5.18
N ASP A 29 -8.87 9.06 -4.40
CA ASP A 29 -8.62 9.68 -3.09
C ASP A 29 -8.75 8.69 -1.93
N PHE A 30 -8.85 7.39 -2.21
CA PHE A 30 -9.00 6.38 -1.15
C PHE A 30 -7.65 6.04 -0.50
N ALA A 31 -7.30 6.82 0.54
CA ALA A 31 -6.05 6.67 1.30
C ALA A 31 -5.78 5.23 1.77
N GLU A 32 -6.78 4.50 2.25
CA GLU A 32 -6.57 3.13 2.72
C GLU A 32 -6.15 2.17 1.58
N ALA A 33 -6.67 2.36 0.36
CA ALA A 33 -6.26 1.57 -0.80
C ALA A 33 -4.81 1.87 -1.19
N TRP A 34 -4.37 3.13 -1.12
CA TRP A 34 -2.95 3.48 -1.33
C TRP A 34 -2.04 2.83 -0.28
N ASN A 35 -2.45 2.83 0.98
CA ASN A 35 -1.69 2.18 2.05
C ASN A 35 -1.55 0.66 1.82
N ASN A 36 -2.66 -0.01 1.53
CA ASN A 36 -2.69 -1.44 1.26
C ASN A 36 -1.91 -1.80 -0.02
N LEU A 37 -1.97 -0.96 -1.05
CA LEU A 37 -1.21 -1.13 -2.28
C LEU A 37 0.30 -1.02 -2.02
N GLY A 38 0.74 -0.06 -1.21
CA GLY A 38 2.14 0.09 -0.84
C GLY A 38 2.67 -1.11 -0.03
N LEU A 39 1.89 -1.60 0.93
CA LEU A 39 2.21 -2.82 1.69
C LEU A 39 2.28 -4.06 0.77
N ALA A 40 1.36 -4.19 -0.18
CA ALA A 40 1.35 -5.31 -1.11
C ALA A 40 2.57 -5.29 -2.04
N TYR A 41 2.94 -4.12 -2.58
CA TYR A 41 4.16 -3.97 -3.36
C TYR A 41 5.42 -4.25 -2.55
N PHE A 42 5.47 -3.80 -1.30
CA PHE A 42 6.57 -4.12 -0.40
C PHE A 42 6.67 -5.63 -0.11
N GLY A 43 5.54 -6.30 0.13
CA GLY A 43 5.47 -7.75 0.30
C GLY A 43 5.91 -8.55 -0.93
N LEU A 44 5.79 -7.98 -2.13
CA LEU A 44 6.30 -8.53 -3.39
C LEU A 44 7.79 -8.21 -3.64
N GLY A 45 8.45 -7.49 -2.74
CA GLY A 45 9.82 -6.99 -2.94
C GLY A 45 9.92 -5.81 -3.91
N ASN A 46 8.80 -5.27 -4.39
CA ASN A 46 8.79 -4.12 -5.29
C ASN A 46 8.78 -2.80 -4.51
N ARG A 47 9.94 -2.46 -3.98
CA ARG A 47 10.13 -1.25 -3.16
C ARG A 47 9.88 0.05 -3.92
N SER A 48 10.12 0.07 -5.24
CA SER A 48 9.89 1.25 -6.08
C SER A 48 8.41 1.62 -6.14
N GLU A 49 7.55 0.65 -6.46
CA GLU A 49 6.10 0.88 -6.50
C GLU A 49 5.51 1.14 -5.12
N ALA A 50 6.05 0.51 -4.07
CA ALA A 50 5.65 0.80 -2.70
C ALA A 50 5.90 2.27 -2.32
N LEU A 51 7.03 2.85 -2.72
CA LEU A 51 7.33 4.26 -2.49
C LEU A 51 6.46 5.22 -3.32
N LYS A 52 6.04 4.83 -4.54
CA LYS A 52 5.05 5.60 -5.29
C LYS A 52 3.71 5.64 -4.58
N ALA A 53 3.25 4.49 -4.06
CA ALA A 53 2.03 4.42 -3.28
C ALA A 53 2.10 5.30 -2.01
N VAL A 54 3.27 5.38 -1.35
CA VAL A 54 3.50 6.33 -0.23
C VAL A 54 3.38 7.78 -0.68
N GLN A 55 3.91 8.15 -1.86
CA GLN A 55 3.82 9.52 -2.36
C GLN A 55 2.37 9.93 -2.63
N GLU A 56 1.58 9.04 -3.23
CA GLU A 56 0.15 9.30 -3.45
C GLU A 56 -0.63 9.30 -2.13
N LEU A 57 -0.37 8.35 -1.23
CA LEU A 57 -0.96 8.33 0.11
C LEU A 57 -0.70 9.64 0.86
N ARG A 58 0.52 10.19 0.77
CA ARG A 58 0.91 11.43 1.45
C ARG A 58 0.05 12.63 1.04
N ARG A 59 -0.55 12.62 -0.15
CA ARG A 59 -1.45 13.69 -0.60
C ARG A 59 -2.78 13.69 0.15
N TYR A 60 -3.21 12.53 0.65
CA TYR A 60 -4.51 12.34 1.29
C TYR A 60 -4.39 12.13 2.81
N ASP A 61 -3.37 11.39 3.24
CA ASP A 61 -3.05 11.14 4.64
C ASP A 61 -1.52 11.09 4.84
N PRO A 62 -0.90 12.24 5.14
CA PRO A 62 0.53 12.32 5.44
C PRO A 62 0.95 11.48 6.64
N SER A 63 0.09 11.32 7.65
CA SER A 63 0.44 10.59 8.87
C SER A 63 0.56 9.10 8.62
N GLU A 64 -0.40 8.53 7.87
CA GLU A 64 -0.31 7.13 7.45
C GLU A 64 0.80 6.90 6.41
N ALA A 65 1.05 7.88 5.53
CA ALA A 65 2.17 7.80 4.60
C ALA A 65 3.53 7.71 5.32
N ASP A 66 3.73 8.45 6.40
CA ASP A 66 4.97 8.40 7.18
C ASP A 66 5.15 7.06 7.90
N LYS A 67 4.07 6.49 8.44
CA LYS A 67 4.09 5.14 9.03
C LYS A 67 4.47 4.09 7.99
N LEU A 68 3.81 4.10 6.83
CA LEU A 68 4.11 3.18 5.73
C LEU A 68 5.54 3.35 5.21
N PHE A 69 6.01 4.59 5.09
CA PHE A 69 7.38 4.90 4.69
C PHE A 69 8.40 4.30 5.66
N ASN A 70 8.17 4.42 6.96
CA ASN A 70 9.04 3.83 7.98
C ASN A 70 9.08 2.30 7.88
N ILE A 71 7.93 1.65 7.65
CA ILE A 71 7.85 0.20 7.41
C ILE A 71 8.69 -0.20 6.18
N ILE A 72 8.53 0.50 5.05
CA ILE A 72 9.27 0.22 3.82
C ILE A 72 10.77 0.47 3.99
N MET A 73 11.13 1.50 4.75
CA MET A 73 12.52 1.88 5.00
C MET A 73 13.21 1.05 6.08
N GLY A 74 12.45 0.34 6.91
CA GLY A 74 12.95 -0.40 8.07
C GLY A 74 13.47 0.53 9.17
N ARG A 75 12.81 1.67 9.39
CA ARG A 75 13.19 2.68 10.39
C ARG A 75 12.18 2.77 11.53
#